data_AF-Q1Q2P9-F1
#
_entry.id   AF-Q1Q2P9-F1
#
_cell.length_a   1.000
_cell.length_b   1.000
_cell.length_c   1.000
_cell.angle_alpha   90.00
_cell.angle_beta   90.00
_cell.angle_gamma   90.00
#
_symmetry.space_group_name_H-M   'P 1'
#
loop_
_entity.id
_entity.type
_entity.pdbx_description
1 polymer ?
#
loop_
_entity_poly.entity_id
_entity_poly.type
_entity_poly.pdbx_seq_one_letter_code
_entity_poly.pdbx_strand_id
1 'polypeptide(L)' 'MIKSIVKVQSSLHTTEAVLKMLVYNEDKSIHYEADLTAEVRNLLAGRPKAYFEFALNECSEIRLGKEVAPQNW' A
#
# COMPACT_ATOMS: atom_id res chain seq x y z
N MET A 1 -2.42 -3.76 -18.59
CA MET A 1 -2.72 -3.41 -17.18
C MET A 1 -1.66 -4.10 -16.32
N ILE A 2 -0.77 -3.34 -15.70
CA ILE A 2 0.29 -3.89 -14.84
C ILE A 2 -0.37 -4.25 -13.51
N LYS A 3 -0.31 -5.52 -13.10
CA LYS A 3 -0.76 -5.96 -11.78
C LYS A 3 0.47 -5.98 -10.88
N SER A 4 0.52 -5.05 -9.94
CA SER A 4 1.58 -5.01 -8.92
C SER A 4 0.99 -5.30 -7.54
N ILE A 5 1.82 -5.62 -6.56
CA ILE A 5 1.40 -5.80 -5.17
C ILE A 5 1.82 -4.57 -4.37
N VAL A 6 0.88 -3.92 -3.71
CA VAL A 6 1.14 -2.82 -2.77
C VAL A 6 1.18 -3.37 -1.35
N LYS A 7 2.16 -2.90 -0.57
CA LYS A 7 2.21 -3.16 0.87
C LYS A 7 1.85 -1.86 1.59
N VAL A 8 0.72 -1.91 2.27
CA VAL A 8 0.24 -0.79 3.07
C VAL A 8 0.75 -0.98 4.49
N GLN A 9 1.45 -0.01 5.07
CA GLN A 9 2.08 -0.15 6.39
C GLN A 9 1.95 1.11 7.27
N SER A 10 1.67 0.91 8.55
CA SER A 10 1.83 1.95 9.57
C SER A 10 3.31 2.18 9.89
N SER A 11 3.77 3.43 9.91
CA SER A 11 5.12 3.76 10.38
C SER A 11 5.28 3.34 11.86
N LEU A 12 6.38 2.65 12.16
CA LEU A 12 6.73 2.22 13.53
C LEU A 12 7.61 3.26 14.26
N HIS A 13 7.98 4.36 13.58
CA HIS A 13 8.82 5.42 14.14
C HIS A 13 7.98 6.66 14.40
N THR A 14 7.64 6.78 15.68
CA THR A 14 6.95 7.86 16.37
C THR A 14 7.75 9.15 16.35
N THR A 15 7.63 9.90 15.27
CA THR A 15 7.76 11.38 15.32
C THR A 15 6.62 12.07 14.58
N GLU A 16 6.02 11.42 13.58
CA GLU A 16 4.85 11.96 12.90
C GLU A 16 3.78 10.87 12.79
N ALA A 17 2.54 11.19 13.17
CA ALA A 17 1.37 10.30 13.16
C ALA A 17 0.90 9.94 11.72
N VAL A 18 1.83 9.87 10.78
CA VAL A 18 1.59 9.72 9.35
C VAL A 18 1.90 8.28 8.97
N LEU A 19 0.82 7.54 8.77
CA LEU A 19 0.84 6.22 8.17
C LEU A 19 1.25 6.37 6.70
N LYS A 20 2.03 5.43 6.14
CA LYS A 20 2.54 5.52 4.75
C LYS A 20 2.07 4.34 3.91
N MET A 21 1.61 4.63 2.70
CA MET A 21 1.29 3.62 1.70
C MET A 21 2.51 3.43 0.81
N LEU A 22 2.98 2.19 0.68
CA LEU A 22 4.16 1.85 -0.12
C LEU A 22 3.78 0.88 -1.25
N VAL A 23 3.89 1.34 -2.49
CA VAL A 23 3.64 0.51 -3.68
C VAL A 23 4.97 -0.03 -4.18
N TYR A 24 5.00 -1.34 -4.37
CA TYR A 24 6.15 -2.05 -4.90
C TYR A 24 5.75 -2.69 -6.23
N ASN A 25 6.73 -2.88 -7.11
CA ASN A 25 6.61 -3.80 -8.23
C ASN A 25 7.20 -5.18 -7.84
N GLU A 26 7.22 -6.12 -8.80
CA GLU A 26 7.72 -7.48 -8.58
C GLU A 26 9.22 -7.54 -8.18
N ASP A 27 10.02 -6.54 -8.57
CA ASP A 27 11.45 -6.46 -8.23
C ASP A 27 11.73 -5.83 -6.85
N LYS A 28 10.67 -5.46 -6.11
CA LYS A 28 10.72 -4.84 -4.77
C LYS A 28 11.29 -3.43 -4.74
N SER A 29 11.46 -2.76 -5.89
CA SER A 29 11.66 -1.32 -5.90
C SER A 29 10.39 -0.61 -5.47
N ILE A 30 10.52 0.40 -4.59
CA ILE A 30 9.41 1.28 -4.22
C ILE A 30 9.13 2.15 -5.44
N HIS A 31 7.95 1.99 -6.03
CA HIS A 31 7.49 2.84 -7.13
C HIS A 31 6.77 4.08 -6.61
N TYR A 32 6.17 3.99 -5.44
CA TYR A 32 5.33 5.07 -4.92
C TYR A 32 5.22 5.02 -3.41
N GLU A 33 5.39 6.19 -2.79
CA GLU A 33 5.16 6.43 -1.36
C GLU A 33 4.19 7.61 -1.22
N ALA A 34 3.15 7.43 -0.40
CA ALA A 34 2.23 8.51 -0.06
C ALA A 34 1.69 8.36 1.37
N ASP A 35 1.04 9.41 1.85
CA ASP A 35 0.34 9.38 3.13
C ASP A 35 -0.90 8.48 3.05
N LEU A 36 -1.17 7.75 4.13
CA LEU A 36 -2.33 6.88 4.22
C LEU A 36 -3.60 7.72 4.40
N THR A 37 -4.47 7.64 3.40
CA THR A 37 -5.81 8.23 3.49
C THR A 37 -6.64 7.51 4.55
N ALA A 38 -7.71 8.16 5.04
CA ALA A 38 -8.62 7.56 6.02
C ALA A 38 -9.28 6.27 5.48
N GLU A 39 -9.55 6.21 4.18
CA GLU A 39 -10.09 5.03 3.51
C GLU A 39 -9.14 3.84 3.60
N VAL A 40 -7.86 4.05 3.32
CA VAL A 40 -6.84 3.00 3.41
C VAL A 40 -6.60 2.57 4.86
N ARG A 41 -6.76 3.48 5.83
CA ARG A 41 -6.72 3.10 7.26
C ARG A 41 -7.85 2.14 7.63
N ASN A 42 -9.05 2.40 7.11
CA ASN A 42 -10.20 1.52 7.34
C ASN A 42 -9.98 0.14 6.72
N LEU A 43 -9.35 0.07 5.53
CA LEU A 43 -8.97 -1.19 4.89
C LEU A 43 -7.95 -2.01 5.70
N LEU A 44 -7.04 -1.34 6.42
CA LEU A 44 -6.13 -2.02 7.34
C LEU A 44 -6.86 -2.62 8.56
N ALA A 45 -8.03 -2.12 8.93
CA ALA A 45 -8.81 -2.58 10.09
C ALA A 45 -7.98 -2.64 11.39
N GLY A 46 -7.11 -1.65 11.61
CA GLY A 46 -6.22 -1.58 12.78
C GLY A 46 -4.99 -2.48 12.72
N ARG A 47 -4.79 -3.23 11.62
CA ARG A 47 -3.57 -4.01 11.39
C ARG A 47 -2.40 -3.09 11.06
N PRO A 48 -1.16 -3.43 11.49
CA PRO A 48 0.01 -2.62 11.19
C PRO A 48 0.43 -2.70 9.71
N LYS A 49 0.02 -3.77 9.00
CA LYS A 49 0.24 -3.90 7.55
C LYS A 49 -0.74 -4.88 6.91
N ALA A 50 -0.99 -4.70 5.62
CA ALA A 50 -1.67 -5.65 4.73
C ALA A 50 -1.17 -5.47 3.29
N TYR A 51 -1.44 -6.47 2.44
CA TYR A 51 -0.99 -6.49 1.04
C TYR A 51 -2.21 -6.53 0.13
N PHE A 52 -2.21 -5.76 -0.95
CA PHE A 52 -3.34 -5.67 -1.88
C PHE A 52 -2.85 -5.77 -3.32
N GLU A 53 -3.73 -6.21 -4.22
CA GLU A 53 -3.54 -5.95 -5.65
C GLU A 53 -3.59 -4.44 -5.90
N PHE A 54 -2.75 -3.98 -6.82
CA PHE A 54 -2.64 -2.58 -7.20
C PHE A 54 -2.75 -2.44 -8.71
N ALA A 55 -3.52 -1.44 -9.15
CA ALA A 55 -3.54 -0.99 -10.53
C ALA A 55 -3.40 0.54 -10.58
N LEU A 56 -2.55 1.01 -11.48
CA LEU A 56 -2.49 2.42 -11.88
C LEU A 56 -3.33 2.58 -13.16
N ASN A 57 -4.26 3.54 -13.17
CA ASN A 57 -4.99 3.87 -14.39
C ASN A 57 -4.23 4.91 -15.25
N GLU A 58 -4.75 5.21 -16.44
CA GLU A 58 -4.14 6.17 -17.38
C GLU A 58 -4.09 7.61 -16.82
N CYS A 59 -4.85 7.89 -15.77
CA CYS A 59 -4.87 9.17 -15.05
C CYS A 59 -3.90 9.20 -13.86
N SER A 60 -3.03 8.20 -13.70
CA SER A 60 -2.14 8.05 -12.53
C SER A 60 -2.87 7.93 -11.19
N GLU A 61 -4.14 7.52 -11.21
CA GLU A 61 -4.88 7.20 -9.99
C GLU A 61 -4.60 5.77 -9.55
N ILE A 62 -4.46 5.61 -8.25
CA ILE A 62 -4.20 4.33 -7.60
C ILE A 62 -5.53 3.66 -7.28
N ARG A 63 -5.69 2.41 -7.71
CA ARG A 63 -6.80 1.56 -7.28
C ARG A 63 -6.28 0.35 -6.53
N LEU A 64 -6.70 0.25 -5.26
CA LEU A 64 -6.53 -0.94 -4.45
C LEU A 64 -7.57 -1.98 -4.86
N GLY A 65 -7.10 -3.16 -5.21
CA GLY A 65 -7.92 -4.33 -5.51
C GLY A 65 -8.15 -5.19 -4.28
N LYS A 66 -8.27 -6.50 -4.49
CA LYS A 66 -8.43 -7.46 -3.40
C LYS A 66 -7.20 -7.50 -2.50
N GLU A 67 -7.43 -7.78 -1.22
CA GLU A 67 -6.35 -8.19 -0.32
C GLU A 67 -5.72 -9.49 -0.82
N VAL A 68 -4.39 -9.57 -0.74
CA VAL A 68 -3.63 -10.76 -1.11
C VAL A 68 -2.94 -11.33 0.12
N ALA A 69 -2.56 -12.60 0.04
CA ALA A 69 -1.85 -13.27 1.13
C ALA A 69 -0.58 -12.48 1.51
N PRO A 70 -0.19 -12.51 2.80
CA PRO A 70 1.05 -11.90 3.25
C PRO A 70 2.21 -12.33 2.37
N GLN A 71 2.94 -11.35 1.87
CA GLN A 71 4.13 -11.64 1.10
C GLN A 71 5.32 -11.79 2.05
N ASN A 72 6.15 -12.81 1.82
CA ASN A 72 7.27 -13.16 2.70
C ASN A 72 8.49 -12.23 2.52
N TRP A 73 8.28 -11.05 1.95
CA TRP A 73 9.30 -10.04 1.69
C TRP A 73 8.98 -8.71 2.39
#